data_AF-A0A937PKM2-F1
#
_entry.id   AF-A0A937PKM2-F1
#
_cell.length_a   1.000
_cell.length_b   1.000
_cell.length_c   1.000
_cell.angle_alpha   90.00
_cell.angle_beta   90.00
_cell.angle_gamma   90.00
#
_symmetry.space_group_name_H-M   'P 1'
#
loop_
_entity.id
_entity.type
_entity.pdbx_description
1 polymer ?
#
loop_
_entity_poly.entity_id
_entity_poly.type
_entity_poly.pdbx_seq_one_letter_code
_entity_poly.pdbx_strand_id
1 'polypeptide(L)'
;MAKMRKRVRGVMAVAVLCMLPGLVLADPGIDGRFDAGEYTHGYGVTFHLDGESSADVVGGQLWLRMETAAEGGNLRIAFVEPKTLVDNSYGDNAVGWPGDNHKFTHLLTSDNAQFIFKNSTANGGGTVLDVTLDYLHNDDGTFISGLDGNDGVVPPPVGSAADVVASATSLEYNLNNVAL
;
A
#
# COMPACT_ATOMS: atom_id res chain seq x y z
N MET A 1 -5.72 -42.45 -18.53
CA MET A 1 -6.53 -41.74 -17.51
C MET A 1 -5.94 -40.35 -17.32
N ALA A 2 -6.58 -39.30 -17.87
CA ALA A 2 -6.08 -37.93 -17.83
C ALA A 2 -6.70 -37.18 -16.63
N LYS A 3 -5.86 -36.72 -15.70
CA LYS A 3 -6.29 -35.96 -14.52
C LYS A 3 -6.34 -34.48 -14.89
N MET A 4 -7.54 -33.98 -15.20
CA MET A 4 -7.81 -32.58 -15.51
C MET A 4 -7.54 -31.72 -14.26
N ARG A 5 -6.53 -30.83 -14.33
CA ARG A 5 -6.23 -29.87 -13.25
C ARG A 5 -7.25 -28.73 -13.33
N LYS A 6 -8.06 -28.56 -12.27
CA LYS A 6 -8.96 -27.41 -12.11
C LYS A 6 -8.14 -26.12 -12.07
N ARG A 7 -8.50 -25.17 -12.93
CA ARG A 7 -8.03 -23.77 -12.84
C ARG A 7 -8.79 -23.10 -11.71
N VAL A 8 -8.10 -22.73 -10.63
CA VAL A 8 -8.64 -21.80 -9.63
C VAL A 8 -8.38 -20.41 -10.17
N ARG A 9 -9.45 -19.65 -10.40
CA ARG A 9 -9.43 -18.25 -10.82
C ARG A 9 -9.90 -17.44 -9.61
N GLY A 10 -9.06 -16.52 -9.14
CA GLY A 10 -9.39 -15.53 -8.11
C GLY A 10 -9.13 -16.03 -6.68
N VAL A 11 -8.13 -15.45 -6.03
CA VAL A 11 -8.01 -15.45 -4.57
C VAL A 11 -8.82 -14.26 -4.07
N MET A 12 -9.84 -14.53 -3.28
CA MET A 12 -10.66 -13.52 -2.61
C MET A 12 -10.36 -13.64 -1.11
N ALA A 13 -9.76 -12.60 -0.52
CA ALA A 13 -9.57 -12.52 0.92
C ALA A 13 -10.90 -12.14 1.57
N VAL A 14 -11.38 -12.97 2.50
CA VAL A 14 -12.59 -12.72 3.29
C VAL A 14 -12.15 -12.46 4.72
N ALA A 15 -12.31 -11.22 5.20
CA ALA A 15 -12.08 -10.84 6.58
C ALA A 15 -13.38 -11.02 7.41
N VAL A 16 -13.27 -11.69 8.56
CA VAL A 16 -14.38 -11.83 9.54
C VAL A 16 -14.14 -10.86 10.69
N LEU A 17 -15.15 -10.05 11.02
CA LEU A 17 -15.08 -8.97 12.01
C LEU A 17 -15.68 -9.42 13.36
N CYS A 18 -14.88 -9.41 14.42
CA CYS A 18 -15.34 -9.59 15.80
C CYS A 18 -15.05 -8.30 16.59
N MET A 19 -16.08 -7.60 17.08
CA MET A 19 -15.92 -6.36 17.86
C MET A 19 -15.52 -6.66 19.31
N LEU A 20 -14.44 -6.04 19.80
CA LEU A 20 -14.04 -5.98 21.20
C LEU A 20 -14.12 -4.52 21.72
N PRO A 21 -14.36 -4.29 23.03
CA PRO A 21 -14.50 -2.96 23.61
C PRO A 21 -13.18 -2.17 23.62
N GLY A 22 -13.31 -0.84 23.44
CA GLY A 22 -12.27 0.07 22.95
C GLY A 22 -11.05 0.28 23.85
N LEU A 23 -9.88 0.02 23.26
CA LEU A 23 -8.62 0.65 23.62
C LEU A 23 -8.59 2.06 23.01
N VAL A 24 -8.14 3.06 23.79
CA VAL A 24 -7.80 4.38 23.22
C VAL A 24 -6.52 4.19 22.44
N LEU A 25 -6.64 4.12 21.11
CA LEU A 25 -5.50 4.02 20.20
C LEU A 25 -5.08 5.44 19.80
N ALA A 26 -3.77 5.69 19.76
CA ALA A 26 -3.23 6.92 19.18
C ALA A 26 -3.75 7.06 17.73
N ASP A 27 -4.15 8.26 17.33
CA ASP A 27 -4.60 8.52 15.96
C ASP A 27 -3.43 8.26 14.99
N PRO A 28 -3.56 7.39 13.97
CA PRO A 28 -2.46 7.10 13.07
C PRO A 28 -1.96 8.37 12.41
N GLY A 29 -0.67 8.67 12.56
CA GLY A 29 -0.03 9.70 11.75
C GLY A 29 -0.08 9.30 10.28
N ILE A 30 -0.51 10.19 9.38
CA ILE A 30 -0.30 9.99 7.94
C ILE A 30 1.05 10.62 7.59
N ASP A 31 2.12 9.99 8.08
CA ASP A 31 3.49 10.49 7.96
C ASP A 31 4.43 9.47 7.28
N GLY A 32 3.93 8.30 6.86
CA GLY A 32 4.73 7.26 6.22
C GLY A 32 5.46 6.34 7.21
N ARG A 33 5.35 6.58 8.52
CA ARG A 33 5.80 5.66 9.57
C ARG A 33 4.68 4.70 9.94
N PHE A 34 5.03 3.43 10.11
CA PHE A 34 4.09 2.42 10.57
C PHE A 34 4.26 2.12 12.06
N ASP A 35 3.18 2.26 12.83
CA ASP A 35 3.04 1.74 14.19
C ASP A 35 1.73 0.94 14.32
N ALA A 36 1.84 -0.36 14.58
CA ALA A 36 0.69 -1.24 14.73
C ALA A 36 -0.27 -0.80 15.86
N GLY A 37 0.24 -0.10 16.87
CA GLY A 37 -0.55 0.43 17.99
C GLY A 37 -1.54 1.54 17.62
N GLU A 38 -1.45 2.08 16.41
CA GLU A 38 -2.37 3.11 15.91
C GLU A 38 -3.60 2.51 15.22
N TYR A 39 -3.53 1.22 14.85
CA TYR A 39 -4.54 0.53 14.06
C TYR A 39 -5.37 -0.46 14.89
N THR A 40 -6.61 -0.68 14.46
CA THR A 40 -7.56 -1.56 15.16
C THR A 40 -7.57 -2.99 14.64
N HIS A 41 -7.26 -3.17 13.35
CA HIS A 41 -7.31 -4.46 12.67
C HIS A 41 -6.06 -4.63 11.84
N GLY A 42 -5.47 -5.83 11.88
CA GLY A 42 -4.29 -6.20 11.11
C GLY A 42 -4.51 -7.54 10.41
N TYR A 43 -4.06 -7.64 9.17
CA TYR A 43 -4.13 -8.84 8.35
C TYR A 43 -2.75 -9.16 7.79
N GLY A 44 -2.39 -10.43 7.77
CA GLY A 44 -1.28 -10.90 6.96
C GLY A 44 -1.68 -10.92 5.49
N VAL A 45 -0.83 -10.37 4.62
CA VAL A 45 -1.02 -10.34 3.17
C VAL A 45 0.06 -11.18 2.50
N THR A 46 -0.37 -11.94 1.51
CA THR A 46 0.49 -12.74 0.65
C THR A 46 0.45 -12.13 -0.75
N PHE A 47 1.62 -11.89 -1.34
CA PHE A 47 1.76 -11.29 -2.64
C PHE A 47 1.94 -12.36 -3.71
N HIS A 48 1.22 -12.16 -4.81
CA HIS A 48 1.38 -12.93 -6.02
C HIS A 48 2.02 -12.01 -7.07
N LEU A 49 3.18 -12.40 -7.58
CA LEU A 49 3.94 -11.61 -8.53
C LEU A 49 3.56 -12.02 -9.95
N ASP A 50 3.04 -11.07 -10.73
CA ASP A 50 2.65 -11.32 -12.11
C ASP A 50 3.89 -11.56 -12.98
N GLY A 51 3.87 -12.64 -13.78
CA GLY A 51 4.94 -12.96 -14.74
C GLY A 51 6.12 -13.75 -14.17
N GLU A 52 6.21 -13.87 -12.84
CA GLU A 52 7.18 -14.73 -12.16
C GLU A 52 6.59 -16.15 -11.97
N SER A 53 7.43 -17.19 -12.10
CA SER A 53 7.03 -18.55 -11.71
C SER A 53 7.26 -18.83 -10.22
N SER A 54 7.62 -17.79 -9.46
CA SER A 54 8.01 -17.88 -8.07
C SER A 54 6.85 -18.23 -7.15
N ALA A 55 7.20 -18.80 -6.00
CA ALA A 55 6.28 -18.99 -4.90
C ALA A 55 5.76 -17.62 -4.42
N ASP A 56 4.54 -17.62 -3.87
CA ASP A 56 3.96 -16.45 -3.24
C ASP A 56 4.92 -15.83 -2.20
N VAL A 57 5.02 -14.49 -2.19
CA VAL A 57 5.82 -13.78 -1.20
C VAL A 57 4.96 -13.51 0.03
N VAL A 58 5.41 -13.99 1.19
CA VAL A 58 4.70 -13.85 2.47
C VAL A 58 5.32 -12.75 3.31
N GLY A 59 4.59 -12.31 4.35
CA GLY A 59 5.07 -11.32 5.32
C GLY A 59 4.58 -9.90 5.07
N GLY A 60 3.69 -9.71 4.09
CA GLY A 60 2.93 -8.47 3.95
C GLY A 60 1.95 -8.25 5.07
N GLN A 61 1.55 -7.01 5.27
CA GLN A 61 0.54 -6.64 6.24
C GLN A 61 -0.40 -5.56 5.69
N LEU A 62 -1.68 -5.67 6.03
CA LEU A 62 -2.69 -4.64 5.81
C LEU A 62 -3.30 -4.29 7.16
N TRP A 63 -3.26 -3.03 7.53
CA TRP A 63 -3.77 -2.53 8.79
C TRP A 63 -4.84 -1.48 8.56
N LEU A 64 -5.93 -1.57 9.31
CA LEU A 64 -7.12 -0.73 9.16
C LEU A 64 -7.51 -0.07 10.48
N ARG A 65 -7.92 1.19 10.40
CA ARG A 65 -8.69 1.88 11.44
C ARG A 65 -9.85 2.59 10.80
N MET A 66 -11.06 2.27 11.26
CA MET A 66 -12.24 3.05 10.97
C MET A 66 -12.42 4.06 12.09
N GLU A 67 -12.41 5.34 11.73
CA GLU A 67 -12.75 6.41 12.66
C GLU A 67 -14.26 6.45 12.91
N THR A 68 -14.62 6.86 14.12
CA THR A 68 -16.00 7.22 14.43
C THR A 68 -16.39 8.51 13.70
N ALA A 69 -17.70 8.76 13.56
CA ALA A 69 -18.18 10.03 12.99
C ALA A 69 -17.70 11.27 13.78
N ALA A 70 -17.40 11.13 15.08
CA ALA A 70 -16.87 12.20 15.91
C ALA A 70 -15.38 12.49 15.64
N GLU A 71 -14.64 11.52 15.10
CA GLU A 71 -13.23 11.63 14.70
C GLU A 71 -13.07 12.07 13.23
N GLY A 72 -14.16 12.11 12.45
CA GLY A 72 -14.16 12.47 11.03
C GLY A 72 -14.74 11.39 10.12
N GLY A 73 -14.83 10.15 10.61
CA GLY A 73 -15.44 9.04 9.89
C GLY A 73 -14.58 8.50 8.73
N ASN A 74 -13.27 8.73 8.75
CA ASN A 74 -12.36 8.25 7.72
C ASN A 74 -11.95 6.78 7.92
N LEU A 75 -11.57 6.14 6.83
CA LEU A 75 -10.83 4.88 6.85
C LEU A 75 -9.34 5.18 6.72
N ARG A 76 -8.54 4.75 7.70
CA ARG A 76 -7.08 4.79 7.65
C ARG A 76 -6.53 3.41 7.33
N ILE A 77 -5.52 3.39 6.47
CA ILE A 77 -4.93 2.17 5.94
C ILE A 77 -3.41 2.27 6.04
N ALA A 78 -2.76 1.24 6.55
CA ALA A 78 -1.34 1.01 6.31
C ALA A 78 -1.18 -0.28 5.51
N PHE A 79 -0.48 -0.15 4.38
CA PHE A 79 -0.02 -1.29 3.60
C PHE A 79 1.48 -1.43 3.79
N VAL A 80 1.90 -2.56 4.33
CA VAL A 80 3.29 -2.83 4.68
C VAL A 80 3.79 -4.00 3.86
N GLU A 81 4.72 -3.71 2.97
CA GLU A 81 5.35 -4.70 2.11
C GLU A 81 6.59 -5.33 2.78
N PRO A 82 6.84 -6.63 2.57
CA PRO A 82 8.03 -7.27 3.12
C PRO A 82 9.27 -6.75 2.40
N LYS A 83 10.39 -6.59 3.11
CA LYS A 83 11.67 -6.16 2.54
C LYS A 83 12.21 -7.04 1.42
N THR A 84 11.70 -8.26 1.29
CA THR A 84 12.03 -9.17 0.20
C THR A 84 11.35 -8.80 -1.12
N LEU A 85 10.33 -7.94 -1.07
CA LEU A 85 9.60 -7.41 -2.22
C LEU A 85 9.97 -5.94 -2.47
N VAL A 86 10.13 -5.17 -1.39
CA VAL A 86 10.42 -3.74 -1.46
C VAL A 86 11.80 -3.50 -2.06
N ASP A 87 11.83 -2.83 -3.20
CA ASP A 87 13.06 -2.54 -3.93
C ASP A 87 13.59 -1.11 -3.71
N ASN A 88 13.74 -0.75 -2.44
CA ASN A 88 14.13 0.61 -2.05
C ASN A 88 15.64 0.75 -1.76
N SER A 89 16.45 -0.19 -2.24
CA SER A 89 17.88 -0.29 -1.92
C SER A 89 18.74 0.11 -3.13
N TYR A 90 19.60 1.12 -3.02
CA TYR A 90 20.32 1.70 -4.18
C TYR A 90 21.80 1.96 -3.88
N GLY A 91 22.58 2.20 -4.94
CA GLY A 91 24.03 2.43 -4.87
C GLY A 91 24.76 1.21 -4.30
N ASP A 92 25.74 1.45 -3.43
CA ASP A 92 26.52 0.40 -2.76
C ASP A 92 25.65 -0.54 -1.89
N ASN A 93 24.43 -0.11 -1.54
CA ASN A 93 23.48 -0.88 -0.75
C ASN A 93 22.43 -1.60 -1.61
N ALA A 94 22.54 -1.58 -2.94
CA ALA A 94 21.58 -2.24 -3.82
C ALA A 94 21.55 -3.75 -3.59
N VAL A 95 20.35 -4.30 -3.38
CA VAL A 95 20.12 -5.73 -3.16
C VAL A 95 19.29 -6.29 -4.32
N GLY A 96 19.73 -7.39 -4.90
CA GLY A 96 18.95 -8.11 -5.92
C GLY A 96 19.06 -7.55 -7.36
N TRP A 97 19.81 -6.47 -7.57
CA TRP A 97 20.02 -5.90 -8.90
C TRP A 97 21.24 -6.48 -9.62
N PRO A 98 21.17 -6.70 -10.94
CA PRO A 98 22.35 -7.10 -11.72
C PRO A 98 23.40 -5.97 -11.75
N GLY A 99 24.47 -6.14 -10.96
CA GLY A 99 25.58 -5.16 -10.84
C GLY A 99 25.19 -3.90 -10.06
N ASP A 100 26.01 -2.84 -10.16
CA ASP A 100 25.84 -1.57 -9.42
C ASP A 100 24.79 -0.63 -10.05
N ASN A 101 23.77 -1.18 -10.71
CA ASN A 101 22.92 -0.39 -11.61
C ASN A 101 21.64 0.15 -10.96
N HIS A 102 21.33 -0.17 -9.70
CA HIS A 102 20.22 0.50 -9.03
C HIS A 102 20.66 1.85 -8.46
N LYS A 103 20.23 2.93 -9.12
CA LYS A 103 20.59 4.30 -8.79
C LYS A 103 19.45 4.94 -8.01
N PHE A 104 19.76 5.95 -7.20
CA PHE A 104 18.75 6.74 -6.49
C PHE A 104 17.66 7.30 -7.43
N THR A 105 18.04 7.71 -8.65
CA THR A 105 17.10 8.21 -9.66
C THR A 105 16.04 7.19 -10.07
N HIS A 106 16.31 5.89 -9.92
CA HIS A 106 15.31 4.85 -10.19
C HIS A 106 14.24 4.78 -9.09
N LEU A 107 14.52 5.29 -7.89
CA LEU A 107 13.48 5.46 -6.85
C LEU A 107 12.52 6.60 -7.18
N LEU A 108 13.02 7.67 -7.83
CA LEU A 108 12.22 8.87 -8.16
C LEU A 108 11.26 8.68 -9.34
N THR A 109 11.46 7.62 -10.10
CA THR A 109 10.64 7.25 -11.26
C THR A 109 10.22 5.79 -11.13
N SER A 110 10.08 5.32 -9.89
CA SER A 110 9.76 3.94 -9.58
C SER A 110 8.30 3.63 -9.89
N ASP A 111 7.87 2.43 -9.52
CA ASP A 111 6.48 2.01 -9.62
C ASP A 111 5.58 2.80 -8.64
N ASN A 112 4.28 2.55 -8.73
CA ASN A 112 3.26 3.14 -7.87
C ASN A 112 2.42 2.04 -7.21
N ALA A 113 1.66 2.40 -6.18
CA ALA A 113 0.70 1.50 -5.52
C ALA A 113 -0.73 1.84 -5.91
N GLN A 114 -1.47 0.88 -6.46
CA GLN A 114 -2.89 1.04 -6.75
C GLN A 114 -3.77 0.34 -5.71
N PHE A 115 -4.73 1.09 -5.15
CA PHE A 115 -5.75 0.59 -4.24
C PHE A 115 -7.13 0.71 -4.87
N ILE A 116 -7.81 -0.42 -5.04
CA ILE A 116 -9.16 -0.50 -5.61
C ILE A 116 -10.16 -0.90 -4.52
N PHE A 117 -10.99 0.06 -4.11
CA PHE A 117 -12.07 -0.16 -3.16
C PHE A 117 -13.35 -0.55 -3.89
N LYS A 118 -13.99 -1.61 -3.41
CA LYS A 118 -15.20 -2.18 -4.02
C LYS A 118 -16.31 -2.27 -3.01
N ASN A 119 -17.55 -2.10 -3.47
CA ASN A 119 -18.71 -2.35 -2.63
C ASN A 119 -18.82 -3.85 -2.31
N SER A 120 -19.10 -4.18 -1.04
CA SER A 120 -19.25 -5.55 -0.57
C SER A 120 -20.57 -6.16 -1.07
N THR A 121 -20.54 -6.78 -2.24
CA THR A 121 -21.57 -7.74 -2.68
C THR A 121 -20.93 -9.02 -3.19
N ALA A 122 -21.65 -10.15 -3.10
CA ALA A 122 -21.15 -11.51 -3.37
C ALA A 122 -20.54 -11.73 -4.76
N ASN A 123 -20.65 -10.76 -5.68
CA ASN A 123 -20.10 -10.81 -7.04
C ASN A 123 -19.07 -9.70 -7.30
N GLY A 124 -18.35 -9.23 -6.27
CA GLY A 124 -17.28 -8.26 -6.41
C GLY A 124 -17.78 -6.89 -6.85
N GLY A 125 -18.77 -6.37 -6.10
CA GLY A 125 -19.54 -5.15 -6.39
C GLY A 125 -18.74 -3.98 -6.96
N GLY A 126 -19.46 -3.04 -7.59
CA GLY A 126 -18.86 -1.93 -8.31
C GLY A 126 -17.74 -1.23 -7.53
N THR A 127 -16.65 -0.89 -8.24
CA THR A 127 -15.59 -0.06 -7.70
C THR A 127 -16.18 1.27 -7.23
N VAL A 128 -15.83 1.68 -6.03
CA VAL A 128 -16.30 2.93 -5.39
C VAL A 128 -15.19 3.97 -5.29
N LEU A 129 -13.94 3.52 -5.23
CA LEU A 129 -12.75 4.36 -5.31
C LEU A 129 -11.63 3.52 -5.95
N ASP A 130 -10.93 4.13 -6.89
CA ASP A 130 -9.70 3.61 -7.47
C ASP A 130 -8.65 4.71 -7.29
N VAL A 131 -7.55 4.41 -6.61
CA VAL A 131 -6.50 5.40 -6.34
C VAL A 131 -5.15 4.77 -6.59
N THR A 132 -4.33 5.47 -7.37
CA THR A 132 -2.92 5.20 -7.54
C THR A 132 -2.13 6.23 -6.72
N LEU A 133 -1.20 5.75 -5.93
CA LEU A 133 -0.30 6.54 -5.10
C LEU A 133 1.12 6.41 -5.65
N ASP A 134 1.76 7.54 -5.92
CA ASP A 134 3.17 7.56 -6.27
C ASP A 134 4.01 7.18 -5.04
N TYR A 135 5.09 6.43 -5.24
CA TYR A 135 5.97 6.05 -4.15
C TYR A 135 6.90 7.17 -3.72
N LEU A 136 7.46 7.91 -4.68
CA LEU A 136 8.43 8.96 -4.42
C LEU A 136 8.68 9.81 -5.67
N HIS A 137 8.43 11.11 -5.56
CA HIS A 137 8.82 12.13 -6.52
C HIS A 137 9.76 13.14 -5.85
N ASN A 138 10.58 13.83 -6.65
CA ASN A 138 11.37 14.96 -6.19
C ASN A 138 10.93 16.22 -6.92
N ASP A 139 10.42 17.19 -6.16
CA ASP A 139 10.09 18.53 -6.65
C ASP A 139 11.05 19.53 -6.00
N ASP A 140 12.02 20.02 -6.78
CA ASP A 140 13.02 21.01 -6.38
C ASP A 140 13.70 20.74 -5.02
N GLY A 141 14.08 19.48 -4.78
CA GLY A 141 14.76 19.07 -3.54
C GLY A 141 13.84 18.68 -2.39
N THR A 142 12.52 18.78 -2.58
CA THR A 142 11.51 18.23 -1.66
C THR A 142 11.08 16.86 -2.16
N PHE A 143 11.09 15.86 -1.28
CA PHE A 143 10.54 14.55 -1.60
C PHE A 143 9.05 14.52 -1.28
N ILE A 144 8.24 14.06 -2.24
CA ILE A 144 6.78 14.03 -2.17
C ILE A 144 6.33 12.63 -2.57
N SER A 145 5.26 12.11 -1.97
CA SER A 145 4.66 10.83 -2.36
C SER A 145 3.14 10.90 -2.38
N GLY A 146 2.50 9.78 -2.72
CA GLY A 146 1.06 9.64 -2.62
C GLY A 146 0.31 10.26 -3.79
N LEU A 147 -0.85 10.84 -3.51
CA LEU A 147 -1.69 11.46 -4.53
C LEU A 147 -1.10 12.78 -5.07
N ASP A 148 -0.24 13.43 -4.28
CA ASP A 148 0.46 14.66 -4.64
C ASP A 148 1.77 14.40 -5.41
N GLY A 149 2.19 13.13 -5.52
CA GLY A 149 3.31 12.73 -6.35
C GLY A 149 2.94 12.73 -7.84
N ASN A 150 3.95 12.55 -8.70
CA ASN A 150 3.82 12.69 -10.15
C ASN A 150 2.85 11.68 -10.77
N ASP A 151 2.81 10.47 -10.20
CA ASP A 151 1.96 9.37 -10.67
C ASP A 151 0.67 9.20 -9.85
N GLY A 152 0.43 10.11 -8.89
CA GLY A 152 -0.76 10.11 -8.05
C GLY A 152 -2.03 10.41 -8.86
N VAL A 153 -3.00 9.49 -8.86
CA VAL A 153 -4.26 9.71 -9.61
C VAL A 153 -5.45 8.94 -9.05
N VAL A 154 -6.63 9.55 -9.13
CA VAL A 154 -7.93 8.89 -9.01
C VAL A 154 -8.59 8.90 -10.40
N PRO A 155 -8.57 7.79 -11.17
CA PRO A 155 -9.05 7.79 -12.54
C PRO A 155 -10.58 7.99 -12.62
N PRO A 156 -11.08 8.90 -13.50
CA PRO A 156 -12.51 9.01 -13.74
C PRO A 156 -13.05 7.75 -14.44
N PRO A 157 -14.32 7.35 -14.23
CA PRO A 157 -15.37 8.05 -13.48
C PRO A 157 -15.54 7.58 -12.03
N VAL A 158 -14.57 6.86 -11.45
CA VAL A 158 -14.80 6.11 -10.21
C VAL A 158 -14.08 6.74 -9.01
N GLY A 159 -14.88 7.26 -8.07
CA GLY A 159 -14.39 7.95 -6.88
C GLY A 159 -14.06 9.43 -7.14
N SER A 160 -13.56 10.11 -6.10
CA SER A 160 -13.08 11.48 -6.15
C SER A 160 -11.73 11.59 -5.47
N ALA A 161 -10.81 12.37 -6.04
CA ALA A 161 -9.55 12.73 -5.38
C ALA A 161 -9.79 13.38 -4.00
N ALA A 162 -10.91 14.10 -3.83
CA ALA A 162 -11.28 14.70 -2.55
C ALA A 162 -11.65 13.67 -1.45
N ASP A 163 -11.90 12.41 -1.82
CA ASP A 163 -12.15 11.33 -0.86
C ASP A 163 -10.83 10.76 -0.28
N VAL A 164 -9.68 11.12 -0.88
CA VAL A 164 -8.34 10.80 -0.37
C VAL A 164 -7.83 12.00 0.40
N VAL A 165 -8.02 11.97 1.73
CA VAL A 165 -7.72 13.12 2.59
C VAL A 165 -6.21 13.34 2.77
N ALA A 166 -5.43 12.27 2.83
CA ALA A 166 -3.97 12.30 2.94
C ALA A 166 -3.37 10.94 2.56
N SER A 167 -2.10 10.96 2.16
CA SER A 167 -1.29 9.78 1.88
C SER A 167 0.17 10.11 2.14
N ALA A 168 0.95 9.13 2.58
CA ALA A 168 2.40 9.25 2.76
C ALA A 168 3.07 7.89 2.62
N THR A 169 4.33 7.86 2.20
CA THR A 169 5.13 6.63 2.10
C THR A 169 6.34 6.67 3.02
N SER A 170 6.83 5.47 3.37
CA SER A 170 8.05 5.36 4.19
C SER A 170 9.30 5.92 3.50
N LEU A 171 9.32 5.98 2.16
CA LEU A 171 10.40 6.60 1.41
C LEU A 171 10.44 8.11 1.62
N GLU A 172 9.29 8.77 1.45
CA GLU A 172 9.14 10.20 1.73
C GLU A 172 9.56 10.52 3.17
N TYR A 173 9.04 9.75 4.14
CA TYR A 173 9.38 9.94 5.55
C TYR A 173 10.89 9.87 5.79
N ASN A 174 11.53 8.81 5.30
CA ASN A 174 12.95 8.56 5.54
C ASN A 174 13.82 9.65 4.90
N LEU A 175 13.51 10.06 3.66
CA LEU A 175 14.32 11.04 2.94
C LEU A 175 14.13 12.48 3.43
N ASN A 176 12.97 12.80 3.99
CA ASN A 176 12.69 14.13 4.56
C ASN A 176 13.10 14.25 6.04
N ASN A 177 13.08 13.17 6.83
CA ASN A 177 13.22 13.24 8.30
C ASN A 177 14.44 12.52 8.86
N VAL A 178 15.06 11.60 8.12
CA VAL A 178 16.27 10.92 8.56
C VAL A 178 17.43 11.56 7.79
N ALA A 179 18.24 12.36 8.48
CA ALA A 179 19.49 12.85 7.89
C ALA A 179 20.33 11.65 7.44
N LEU A 180 20.59 11.53 6.13
CA LEU A 180 21.51 10.56 5.55
C LEU A 180 22.96 10.87 5.95
#